data_AF-A0A1V6HLE2-F1
#
_entry.id   AF-A0A1V6HLE2-F1
#
_cell.length_a   1.000
_cell.length_b   1.000
_cell.length_c   1.000
_cell.angle_alpha   90.00
_cell.angle_beta   90.00
_cell.angle_gamma   90.00
#
_symmetry.space_group_name_H-M   'P 1'
#
loop_
_entity.id
_entity.type
_entity.pdbx_description
1 polymer ?
#
loop_
_entity_poly.entity_id
_entity_poly.type
_entity_poly.pdbx_seq_one_letter_code
_entity_poly.pdbx_strand_id
1 'polypeptide(L)'
;MKRFFWRTAGWILLAVMCACDGLKIVPGPDGQLIVNVVVETPFGVRTKNTGVDSYVFLLINQTGDTLYRDTVGAIKGSALSLEPGTYSVVVYNEPFTVPAFDKPHFYGSETAHVIAGESCEVVLVCKQENTGVRVVFSEEFRQIQQNYYMNVAGTGGSLNYDGDTENDWGFFFPGQITLSLFTDGQEVGSVDRQVLAKHMYSFFVERTGTSQENVVPVFTLSVDSTRTWVSSIWNDMNTAGKGLTKETAYSVTEARELEAGIPDIWICGYIIGYYKSSTTLMAGGTDNETNLALADGKNETDINKTLAVNLTAGAIRDGLNLLNHPENLYRKVWLKGKTRDKYFGQPGLENLKEFVLE
;
A
#
# COMPACT_ATOMS: atom_id res chain seq x y z
N MET A 1 48.86 -91.80 35.08
CA MET A 1 48.75 -92.07 33.63
C MET A 1 47.29 -91.91 33.23
N LYS A 2 46.95 -90.98 32.31
CA LYS A 2 45.59 -90.67 31.79
C LYS A 2 44.50 -90.31 32.86
N ARG A 3 43.46 -89.50 32.64
CA ARG A 3 43.14 -88.24 31.91
C ARG A 3 41.61 -88.12 31.96
N PHE A 4 41.06 -87.01 32.48
CA PHE A 4 39.62 -86.63 32.49
C PHE A 4 38.70 -87.56 33.34
N PHE A 5 37.53 -87.14 33.86
CA PHE A 5 36.83 -85.83 33.89
C PHE A 5 36.02 -85.73 35.23
N TRP A 6 35.12 -84.79 35.55
CA TRP A 6 34.44 -83.72 34.79
C TRP A 6 34.42 -82.38 35.55
N ARG A 7 33.25 -81.80 35.89
CA ARG A 7 33.10 -80.57 36.69
C ARG A 7 31.81 -80.52 37.52
N THR A 8 31.82 -79.65 38.53
CA THR A 8 30.69 -79.32 39.41
C THR A 8 29.57 -78.56 38.70
N ALA A 9 28.41 -78.55 39.36
CA ALA A 9 27.53 -77.38 39.50
C ALA A 9 28.30 -76.03 39.51
N GLY A 10 27.78 -74.91 39.00
CA GLY A 10 26.42 -74.60 38.54
C GLY A 10 25.67 -73.76 39.57
N TRP A 11 25.28 -72.53 39.22
CA TRP A 11 24.25 -71.68 39.86
C TRP A 11 24.09 -70.34 39.11
N ILE A 12 22.96 -69.65 39.36
CA ILE A 12 22.65 -68.23 39.05
C ILE A 12 22.61 -67.84 37.55
N LEU A 13 21.39 -67.57 37.06
CA LEU A 13 21.20 -66.51 36.04
C LEU A 13 21.42 -65.17 36.73
N LEU A 14 22.26 -64.30 36.15
CA LEU A 14 22.18 -62.87 36.38
C LEU A 14 22.05 -62.18 35.03
N ALA A 15 20.90 -61.56 34.78
CA ALA A 15 20.65 -60.85 33.54
C ALA A 15 21.46 -59.55 33.53
N VAL A 16 22.36 -59.41 32.56
CA VAL A 16 23.01 -58.13 32.27
C VAL A 16 21.97 -57.22 31.62
N MET A 17 21.22 -56.48 32.44
CA MET A 17 20.46 -55.34 31.95
C MET A 17 21.46 -54.30 31.45
N CYS A 18 21.53 -54.14 30.13
CA CYS A 18 22.32 -53.08 29.53
C CYS A 18 21.64 -51.74 29.87
N ALA A 19 22.10 -51.10 30.94
CA ALA A 19 21.70 -49.75 31.29
C ALA A 19 22.31 -48.79 30.27
N CYS A 20 21.63 -48.64 29.13
CA CYS A 20 21.74 -47.42 28.35
C CYS A 20 21.18 -46.28 29.20
N ASP A 21 22.04 -45.60 29.95
CA ASP A 21 21.79 -44.23 30.37
C ASP A 21 21.60 -43.42 29.08
N GLY A 22 20.33 -43.28 28.67
CA GLY A 22 19.96 -42.53 27.48
C GLY A 22 20.51 -41.12 27.60
N LEU A 23 20.98 -40.55 26.47
CA LEU A 23 21.56 -39.21 26.48
C LEU A 23 20.59 -38.26 27.19
N LYS A 24 21.01 -37.77 28.36
CA LYS A 24 20.45 -36.55 28.92
C LYS A 24 20.89 -35.43 27.99
N ILE A 25 20.07 -35.19 26.97
CA ILE A 25 20.06 -33.94 26.23
C ILE A 25 19.71 -32.87 27.26
N VAL A 26 20.75 -32.29 27.87
CA VAL A 26 20.61 -31.05 28.62
C VAL A 26 20.16 -30.03 27.58
N PRO A 27 19.00 -29.38 27.73
CA PRO A 27 18.59 -28.34 26.80
C PRO A 27 19.70 -27.30 26.67
N GLY A 28 19.95 -26.84 25.45
CA GLY A 28 20.75 -25.64 25.25
C GLY A 28 20.09 -24.45 25.97
N PRO A 29 20.83 -23.38 26.29
CA PRO A 29 20.21 -22.18 26.79
C PRO A 29 19.18 -21.66 25.79
N ASP A 30 18.00 -21.26 26.27
CA ASP A 30 17.00 -20.53 25.50
C ASP A 30 17.63 -19.39 24.71
N GLY A 31 17.09 -19.12 23.52
CA GLY A 31 17.31 -17.84 22.85
C GLY A 31 16.32 -16.80 23.36
N GLN A 32 16.63 -15.52 23.11
CA GLN A 32 15.78 -14.40 23.46
C GLN A 32 15.18 -13.77 22.20
N LEU A 33 13.86 -13.60 22.16
CA LEU A 33 13.19 -12.84 21.11
C LEU A 33 12.73 -11.48 21.62
N ILE A 34 13.15 -10.42 20.93
CA ILE A 34 12.71 -9.03 21.14
C ILE A 34 11.91 -8.62 19.90
N VAL A 35 10.69 -8.07 20.09
CA VAL A 35 9.82 -7.65 18.99
C VAL A 35 9.51 -6.16 19.11
N ASN A 36 9.90 -5.40 18.09
CA ASN A 36 9.53 -4.00 17.91
C ASN A 36 8.41 -3.91 16.87
N VAL A 37 7.23 -3.47 17.30
CA VAL A 37 6.08 -3.28 16.39
C VAL A 37 5.96 -1.82 16.01
N VAL A 38 5.81 -1.56 14.71
CA VAL A 38 5.43 -0.25 14.17
C VAL A 38 4.21 -0.40 13.27
N VAL A 39 3.35 0.62 13.21
CA VAL A 39 2.33 0.74 12.17
C VAL A 39 2.84 1.68 11.10
N GLU A 40 2.64 1.32 9.83
CA GLU A 40 2.88 2.20 8.70
C GLU A 40 1.88 3.38 8.74
N THR A 41 2.36 4.53 9.20
CA THR A 41 1.60 5.79 9.19
C THR A 41 1.77 6.51 7.84
N PRO A 42 0.68 6.71 7.07
CA PRO A 42 0.74 7.49 5.84
C PRO A 42 1.19 8.93 6.11
N PHE A 43 2.07 9.47 5.25
CA PHE A 43 2.45 10.87 5.31
C PHE A 43 1.20 11.78 5.21
N GLY A 44 0.96 12.58 6.25
CA GLY A 44 -0.11 13.58 6.30
C GLY A 44 -1.38 13.20 7.06
N VAL A 45 -1.58 11.94 7.48
CA VAL A 45 -2.83 11.51 8.15
C VAL A 45 -2.71 11.53 9.68
N ARG A 46 -3.62 12.26 10.36
CA ARG A 46 -3.86 12.13 11.80
C ARG A 46 -4.86 11.01 12.07
N THR A 47 -4.40 9.81 12.44
CA THR A 47 -5.27 8.77 12.99
C THR A 47 -5.73 9.13 14.41
N LYS A 48 -7.00 8.85 14.75
CA LYS A 48 -7.53 9.07 16.12
C LYS A 48 -6.87 8.18 17.18
N ASN A 49 -6.27 7.07 16.78
CA ASN A 49 -5.43 6.22 17.61
C ASN A 49 -3.96 6.31 17.14
N THR A 50 -3.02 6.44 18.07
CA THR A 50 -1.60 6.77 17.83
C THR A 50 -0.63 5.77 18.47
N GLY A 51 -1.12 4.67 19.05
CA GLY A 51 -0.31 3.61 19.64
C GLY A 51 -0.65 2.23 19.08
N VAL A 52 0.38 1.37 18.98
CA VAL A 52 0.24 -0.06 18.65
C VAL A 52 -0.07 -0.91 19.88
N ASP A 53 0.07 -0.35 21.08
CA ASP A 53 0.12 -1.08 22.35
C ASP A 53 -1.16 -1.90 22.65
N SER A 54 -2.31 -1.56 22.05
CA SER A 54 -3.56 -2.31 22.18
C SER A 54 -3.75 -3.42 21.13
N TYR A 55 -2.82 -3.59 20.19
CA TYR A 55 -2.92 -4.60 19.12
C TYR A 55 -2.64 -5.99 19.71
N VAL A 56 -3.33 -7.01 19.19
CA VAL A 56 -3.09 -8.41 19.56
C VAL A 56 -1.73 -8.85 19.01
N PHE A 57 -0.89 -9.41 19.88
CA PHE A 57 0.35 -10.08 19.55
C PHE A 57 0.17 -11.60 19.67
N LEU A 58 0.60 -12.34 18.66
CA LEU A 58 0.69 -13.80 18.68
C LEU A 58 2.13 -14.23 18.35
N LEU A 59 2.63 -15.21 19.09
CA LEU A 59 3.80 -16.00 18.69
C LEU A 59 3.36 -17.43 18.39
N ILE A 60 3.67 -17.91 17.18
CA ILE A 60 3.24 -19.20 16.65
C ILE A 60 4.48 -20.03 16.30
N ASN A 61 4.50 -21.31 16.68
CA ASN A 61 5.63 -22.22 16.39
C ASN A 61 5.51 -22.89 15.01
N GLN A 62 6.50 -23.73 14.66
CA GLN A 62 6.51 -24.47 13.38
C GLN A 62 5.35 -25.45 13.19
N THR A 63 4.68 -25.91 14.27
CA THR A 63 3.51 -26.80 14.18
C THR A 63 2.17 -26.04 14.07
N GLY A 64 2.19 -24.71 14.16
CA GLY A 64 1.00 -23.86 14.10
C GLY A 64 0.37 -23.56 15.47
N ASP A 65 0.97 -24.02 16.57
CA ASP A 65 0.50 -23.76 17.92
C ASP A 65 0.85 -22.34 18.35
N THR A 66 -0.14 -21.61 18.87
CA THR A 66 0.06 -20.29 19.47
C THR A 66 0.66 -20.46 20.86
N LEU A 67 1.95 -20.16 21.01
CA LEU A 67 2.68 -20.24 22.29
C LEU A 67 2.41 -19.02 23.18
N TYR A 68 2.31 -17.83 22.58
CA TYR A 68 1.97 -16.59 23.27
C TYR A 68 0.81 -15.90 22.57
N ARG A 69 -0.13 -15.38 23.37
CA ARG A 69 -1.20 -14.46 22.95
C ARG A 69 -1.34 -13.39 24.02
N ASP A 70 -1.02 -12.15 23.67
CA ASP A 70 -1.18 -10.99 24.55
C ASP A 70 -1.38 -9.74 23.68
N THR A 71 -1.08 -8.57 24.22
CA THR A 71 -1.03 -7.28 23.53
C THR A 71 0.41 -6.85 23.26
N VAL A 72 0.61 -6.05 22.22
CA VAL A 72 1.91 -5.42 21.93
C VAL A 72 2.42 -4.59 23.12
N GLY A 73 1.53 -3.94 23.87
CA GLY A 73 1.87 -3.18 25.08
C GLY A 73 2.42 -4.04 26.22
N ALA A 74 1.96 -5.29 26.36
CA ALA A 74 2.41 -6.20 27.41
C ALA A 74 3.81 -6.78 27.14
N ILE A 75 4.17 -7.06 25.88
CA ILE A 75 5.50 -7.56 25.51
C ILE A 75 6.55 -6.45 25.33
N LYS A 76 6.13 -5.18 25.33
CA LYS A 76 6.94 -4.01 24.95
C LYS A 76 8.20 -3.87 25.82
N GLY A 77 9.37 -3.95 25.19
CA GLY A 77 10.67 -3.88 25.88
C GLY A 77 11.01 -5.10 26.73
N SER A 78 10.26 -6.20 26.62
CA SER A 78 10.54 -7.47 27.29
C SER A 78 11.08 -8.49 26.28
N ALA A 79 12.12 -9.23 26.67
CA ALA A 79 12.62 -10.36 25.89
C ALA A 79 11.83 -11.63 26.22
N LEU A 80 11.34 -12.34 25.21
CA LEU A 80 10.70 -13.65 25.36
C LEU A 80 11.79 -14.75 25.36
N SER A 81 11.86 -15.54 26.42
CA SER A 81 12.71 -16.74 26.49
C SER A 81 12.06 -17.86 25.69
N LEU A 82 12.77 -18.45 24.74
CA LEU A 82 12.24 -19.42 23.79
C LEU A 82 13.25 -20.52 23.48
N GLU A 83 12.76 -21.73 23.20
CA GLU A 83 13.60 -22.80 22.66
C GLU A 83 14.22 -22.38 21.30
N PRO A 84 15.41 -22.88 20.92
CA PRO A 84 16.00 -22.61 19.61
C PRO A 84 15.10 -23.16 18.49
N GLY A 85 14.71 -22.31 17.55
CA GLY A 85 13.65 -22.66 16.61
C GLY A 85 13.31 -21.58 15.58
N THR A 86 12.14 -21.70 14.96
CA THR A 86 11.60 -20.69 14.06
C THR A 86 10.13 -20.45 14.39
N TYR A 87 9.75 -19.19 14.46
CA TYR A 87 8.44 -18.76 14.93
C TYR A 87 7.86 -17.71 13.98
N SER A 88 6.55 -17.76 13.76
CA SER A 88 5.81 -16.68 13.12
C SER A 88 5.37 -15.70 14.20
N VAL A 89 5.84 -14.45 14.08
CA VAL A 89 5.40 -13.32 14.89
C VAL A 89 4.26 -12.65 14.13
N VAL A 90 3.06 -12.60 14.70
CA VAL A 90 1.86 -12.06 14.05
C VAL A 90 1.22 -10.99 14.93
N VAL A 91 0.91 -9.83 14.36
CA VAL A 91 0.31 -8.70 15.08
C VAL A 91 -0.84 -8.08 14.29
N TYR A 92 -1.98 -7.84 14.94
CA TYR A 92 -3.13 -7.17 14.32
C TYR A 92 -3.97 -6.36 15.32
N ASN A 93 -4.70 -5.35 14.86
CA ASN A 93 -5.47 -4.48 15.75
C ASN A 93 -6.71 -5.18 16.34
N GLU A 94 -7.58 -5.73 15.50
CA GLU A 94 -8.74 -6.52 15.89
C GLU A 94 -9.16 -7.46 14.74
N PRO A 95 -9.89 -8.57 15.00
CA PRO A 95 -10.33 -9.47 13.93
C PRO A 95 -11.35 -8.79 13.01
N PHE A 96 -11.08 -8.80 11.70
CA PHE A 96 -12.00 -8.28 10.68
C PHE A 96 -12.71 -9.45 9.99
N THR A 97 -14.00 -9.62 10.25
CA THR A 97 -14.80 -10.80 9.81
C THR A 97 -15.97 -10.46 8.89
N VAL A 98 -16.45 -9.21 8.93
CA VAL A 98 -17.53 -8.66 8.11
C VAL A 98 -17.22 -7.19 7.78
N PRO A 99 -17.75 -6.62 6.68
CA PRO A 99 -17.69 -5.19 6.44
C PRO A 99 -18.29 -4.36 7.57
N ALA A 100 -17.65 -3.25 7.93
CA ALA A 100 -18.07 -2.39 9.04
C ALA A 100 -17.51 -0.95 8.93
N PHE A 101 -18.30 0.02 9.39
CA PHE A 101 -17.87 1.42 9.53
C PHE A 101 -16.79 1.59 10.60
N ASP A 102 -15.82 2.48 10.35
CA ASP A 102 -14.70 2.83 11.24
C ASP A 102 -13.85 1.62 11.72
N LYS A 103 -13.80 0.55 10.91
CA LYS A 103 -13.05 -0.68 11.17
C LYS A 103 -11.90 -0.95 10.18
N PRO A 104 -10.85 -0.10 10.13
CA PRO A 104 -9.62 -0.46 9.42
C PRO A 104 -8.98 -1.68 10.08
N HIS A 105 -8.59 -2.67 9.28
CA HIS A 105 -7.86 -3.85 9.74
C HIS A 105 -6.37 -3.64 9.46
N PHE A 106 -5.58 -3.56 10.52
CA PHE A 106 -4.13 -3.53 10.46
C PHE A 106 -3.58 -4.90 10.85
N TYR A 107 -2.69 -5.43 10.02
CA TYR A 107 -2.05 -6.74 10.19
C TYR A 107 -0.57 -6.63 9.80
N GLY A 108 0.28 -7.45 10.44
CA GLY A 108 1.66 -7.68 10.04
C GLY A 108 2.12 -9.05 10.54
N SER A 109 2.99 -9.70 9.79
CA SER A 109 3.57 -10.99 10.13
C SER A 109 5.04 -11.03 9.73
N GLU A 110 5.91 -11.53 10.59
CA GLU A 110 7.34 -11.71 10.34
C GLU A 110 7.85 -13.05 10.87
N THR A 111 8.99 -13.52 10.35
CA THR A 111 9.61 -14.79 10.78
C THR A 111 10.79 -14.52 11.71
N ALA A 112 10.73 -15.05 12.94
CA ALA A 112 11.82 -15.03 13.90
C ALA A 112 12.60 -16.35 13.85
N HIS A 113 13.93 -16.27 13.72
CA HIS A 113 14.84 -17.41 13.88
C HIS A 113 15.58 -17.26 15.22
N VAL A 114 15.24 -18.10 16.20
CA VAL A 114 15.77 -18.04 17.56
C VAL A 114 16.92 -19.03 17.69
N ILE A 115 18.08 -18.56 18.16
CA ILE A 115 19.31 -19.34 18.32
C ILE A 115 19.67 -19.44 19.81
N ALA A 116 20.20 -20.59 20.23
CA ALA A 116 20.47 -20.91 21.63
C ALA A 116 21.43 -19.90 22.30
N GLY A 117 20.95 -19.20 23.34
CA GLY A 117 21.73 -18.19 24.05
C GLY A 117 21.98 -16.87 23.30
N GLU A 118 21.37 -16.67 22.13
CA GLU A 118 21.48 -15.43 21.33
C GLU A 118 20.20 -14.58 21.41
N SER A 119 20.31 -13.29 21.10
CA SER A 119 19.17 -12.38 20.99
C SER A 119 18.76 -12.19 19.53
N CYS A 120 17.54 -12.62 19.19
CA CYS A 120 16.86 -12.32 17.94
C CYS A 120 16.01 -11.05 18.10
N GLU A 121 16.23 -10.04 17.25
CA GLU A 121 15.42 -8.82 17.22
C GLU A 121 14.62 -8.76 15.91
N VAL A 122 13.29 -8.61 16.04
CA VAL A 122 12.36 -8.52 14.89
C VAL A 122 11.69 -7.15 14.89
N VAL A 123 11.75 -6.45 13.75
CA VAL A 123 10.99 -5.23 13.50
C VAL A 123 9.81 -5.57 12.60
N LEU A 124 8.60 -5.58 13.16
CA LEU A 124 7.37 -5.96 12.46
C LEU A 124 6.57 -4.70 12.08
N VAL A 125 6.28 -4.56 10.78
CA VAL A 125 5.50 -3.43 10.25
C VAL A 125 4.06 -3.85 9.99
N CYS A 126 3.15 -3.46 10.89
CA CYS A 126 1.72 -3.58 10.65
C CYS A 126 1.26 -2.60 9.57
N LYS A 127 0.56 -3.11 8.56
CA LYS A 127 -0.02 -2.35 7.44
C LYS A 127 -1.52 -2.55 7.45
N GLN A 128 -2.28 -1.65 6.83
CA GLN A 128 -3.69 -1.95 6.55
C GLN A 128 -3.77 -3.16 5.60
N GLU A 129 -4.82 -3.97 5.67
CA GLU A 129 -5.09 -5.03 4.68
C GLU A 129 -6.46 -4.92 4.04
N ASN A 130 -7.49 -4.54 4.80
CA ASN A 130 -8.82 -4.30 4.24
C ASN A 130 -8.82 -3.01 3.39
N THR A 131 -9.87 -2.80 2.60
CA THR A 131 -10.08 -1.56 1.82
C THR A 131 -11.03 -0.63 2.56
N GLY A 132 -10.82 0.67 2.46
CA GLY A 132 -11.83 1.66 2.86
C GLY A 132 -12.73 2.03 1.69
N VAL A 133 -14.02 2.24 1.96
CA VAL A 133 -15.03 2.72 1.02
C VAL A 133 -15.85 3.83 1.68
N ARG A 134 -16.11 4.91 0.94
CA ARG A 134 -17.01 5.99 1.29
C ARG A 134 -17.92 6.30 0.11
N VAL A 135 -19.17 6.63 0.38
CA VAL A 135 -20.12 7.13 -0.62
C VAL A 135 -20.46 8.58 -0.26
N VAL A 136 -20.56 9.44 -1.26
CA VAL A 136 -20.88 10.86 -1.11
C VAL A 136 -21.94 11.21 -2.14
N PHE A 137 -23.06 11.79 -1.72
CA PHE A 137 -24.12 12.20 -2.65
C PHE A 137 -23.89 13.66 -3.09
N SER A 138 -24.35 14.04 -4.27
CA SER A 138 -24.29 15.45 -4.69
C SER A 138 -25.36 16.29 -3.96
N GLU A 139 -25.18 17.61 -3.83
CA GLU A 139 -26.18 18.44 -3.17
C GLU A 139 -27.49 18.47 -3.96
N GLU A 140 -27.39 18.50 -5.29
CA GLU A 140 -28.52 18.44 -6.24
C GLU A 140 -29.27 17.10 -6.13
N PHE A 141 -28.57 16.01 -5.81
CA PHE A 141 -29.20 14.72 -5.53
C PHE A 141 -30.00 14.78 -4.20
N ARG A 142 -29.37 15.24 -3.11
CA ARG A 142 -30.01 15.36 -1.79
C ARG A 142 -31.17 16.36 -1.74
N GLN A 143 -31.14 17.42 -2.54
CA GLN A 143 -32.24 18.40 -2.64
C GLN A 143 -33.50 17.83 -3.30
N ILE A 144 -33.37 16.76 -4.10
CA ILE A 144 -34.48 16.18 -4.89
C ILE A 144 -34.97 14.87 -4.27
N GLN A 145 -34.05 13.98 -3.86
CA GLN A 145 -34.40 12.67 -3.32
C GLN A 145 -34.33 12.68 -1.78
N GLN A 146 -35.47 12.48 -1.11
CA GLN A 146 -35.55 12.50 0.35
C GLN A 146 -35.30 11.13 1.02
N ASN A 147 -35.47 10.04 0.27
CA ASN A 147 -35.38 8.67 0.77
C ASN A 147 -34.53 7.85 -0.20
N TYR A 148 -33.27 7.62 0.16
CA TYR A 148 -32.28 6.92 -0.65
C TYR A 148 -31.25 6.23 0.23
N TYR A 149 -30.62 5.19 -0.31
CA TYR A 149 -29.36 4.67 0.21
C TYR A 149 -28.59 3.95 -0.90
N MET A 150 -27.27 3.89 -0.77
CA MET A 150 -26.39 3.05 -1.56
C MET A 150 -26.04 1.81 -0.74
N ASN A 151 -26.50 0.62 -1.14
CA ASN A 151 -25.94 -0.62 -0.59
C ASN A 151 -24.62 -0.92 -1.30
N VAL A 152 -23.54 -1.04 -0.53
CA VAL A 152 -22.27 -1.57 -1.01
C VAL A 152 -22.13 -2.98 -0.45
N ALA A 153 -22.27 -3.99 -1.30
CA ALA A 153 -22.09 -5.40 -0.97
C ALA A 153 -20.70 -5.89 -1.38
N GLY A 154 -20.16 -6.87 -0.65
CA GLY A 154 -18.88 -7.51 -0.95
C GLY A 154 -18.72 -8.84 -0.23
N THR A 155 -17.49 -9.37 -0.20
CA THR A 155 -17.19 -10.55 0.62
C THR A 155 -17.49 -10.26 2.10
N GLY A 156 -18.17 -11.20 2.78
CA GLY A 156 -18.48 -11.11 4.20
C GLY A 156 -19.70 -10.24 4.59
N GLY A 157 -20.29 -9.45 3.68
CA GLY A 157 -21.49 -8.66 4.00
C GLY A 157 -21.70 -7.43 3.12
N SER A 158 -22.49 -6.48 3.63
CA SER A 158 -22.77 -5.20 2.96
C SER A 158 -22.95 -4.07 3.97
N LEU A 159 -22.77 -2.82 3.54
CA LEU A 159 -23.10 -1.61 4.29
C LEU A 159 -24.03 -0.72 3.47
N ASN A 160 -24.98 -0.06 4.14
CA ASN A 160 -25.79 0.98 3.54
C ASN A 160 -25.15 2.35 3.83
N TYR A 161 -25.05 3.19 2.79
CA TYR A 161 -24.65 4.58 2.90
C TYR A 161 -25.80 5.50 2.49
N ASP A 162 -25.92 6.64 3.15
CA ASP A 162 -27.03 7.59 3.08
C ASP A 162 -26.52 8.99 3.43
N GLY A 163 -27.43 9.95 3.66
CA GLY A 163 -27.08 11.33 4.01
C GLY A 163 -26.43 11.51 5.39
N ASP A 164 -26.56 10.56 6.31
CA ASP A 164 -25.97 10.64 7.65
C ASP A 164 -24.54 10.06 7.68
N THR A 165 -24.21 9.15 6.75
CA THR A 165 -22.95 8.38 6.70
C THR A 165 -21.90 8.93 5.71
N GLU A 166 -22.11 10.11 5.09
CA GLU A 166 -21.18 10.70 4.09
C GLU A 166 -19.76 11.01 4.60
N ASN A 167 -19.57 11.03 5.91
CA ASN A 167 -18.28 11.25 6.57
C ASN A 167 -17.58 9.93 6.99
N ASP A 168 -18.31 8.82 6.97
CA ASP A 168 -17.87 7.56 7.57
C ASP A 168 -17.18 6.66 6.54
N TRP A 169 -16.14 5.96 6.99
CA TRP A 169 -15.44 4.98 6.16
C TRP A 169 -15.93 3.57 6.50
N GLY A 170 -16.74 3.00 5.60
CA GLY A 170 -17.08 1.59 5.62
C GLY A 170 -15.92 0.77 5.08
N PHE A 171 -15.40 -0.16 5.88
CA PHE A 171 -14.29 -1.02 5.46
C PHE A 171 -14.79 -2.37 4.95
N PHE A 172 -14.14 -2.90 3.92
CA PHE A 172 -14.50 -4.14 3.22
C PHE A 172 -13.29 -5.03 2.99
N PHE A 173 -13.51 -6.33 2.79
CA PHE A 173 -12.46 -7.21 2.25
C PHE A 173 -12.09 -6.79 0.81
N PRO A 174 -10.82 -6.91 0.40
CA PRO A 174 -10.40 -6.69 -0.98
C PRO A 174 -11.06 -7.70 -1.94
N GLY A 175 -11.35 -7.26 -3.16
CA GLY A 175 -12.00 -8.07 -4.20
C GLY A 175 -13.11 -7.30 -4.91
N GLN A 176 -14.15 -8.01 -5.34
CA GLN A 176 -15.32 -7.42 -5.97
C GLN A 176 -16.28 -6.86 -4.91
N ILE A 177 -16.74 -5.63 -5.14
CA ILE A 177 -17.92 -5.04 -4.48
C ILE A 177 -18.97 -4.64 -5.53
N THR A 178 -20.22 -4.67 -5.13
CA THR A 178 -21.38 -4.25 -5.93
C THR A 178 -22.02 -3.05 -5.25
N LEU A 179 -22.20 -1.96 -5.99
CA LEU A 179 -22.82 -0.72 -5.51
C LEU A 179 -24.23 -0.58 -6.10
N SER A 180 -25.26 -0.90 -5.33
CA SER A 180 -26.67 -0.78 -5.72
C SER A 180 -27.32 0.44 -5.07
N LEU A 181 -27.74 1.42 -5.87
CA LEU A 181 -28.47 2.60 -5.41
C LEU A 181 -29.96 2.30 -5.32
N PHE A 182 -30.55 2.59 -4.17
CA PHE A 182 -31.97 2.50 -3.89
C PHE A 182 -32.57 3.90 -3.67
N THR A 183 -33.75 4.13 -4.21
CA THR A 183 -34.59 5.32 -3.95
C THR A 183 -36.00 4.84 -3.64
N ASP A 184 -36.61 5.34 -2.56
CA ASP A 184 -37.96 4.93 -2.13
C ASP A 184 -38.15 3.41 -1.98
N GLY A 185 -37.07 2.70 -1.64
CA GLY A 185 -37.06 1.24 -1.50
C GLY A 185 -37.05 0.47 -2.81
N GLN A 186 -36.80 1.12 -3.96
CA GLN A 186 -36.62 0.49 -5.27
C GLN A 186 -35.18 0.69 -5.76
N GLU A 187 -34.59 -0.35 -6.35
CA GLU A 187 -33.26 -0.28 -6.95
C GLU A 187 -33.32 0.47 -8.29
N VAL A 188 -32.55 1.56 -8.42
CA VAL A 188 -32.52 2.40 -9.64
C VAL A 188 -31.30 2.17 -10.52
N GLY A 189 -30.29 1.47 -10.00
CA GLY A 189 -29.09 1.10 -10.75
C GLY A 189 -28.05 0.46 -9.86
N SER A 190 -27.28 -0.46 -10.43
CA SER A 190 -26.18 -1.15 -9.76
C SER A 190 -24.92 -1.11 -10.61
N VAL A 191 -23.75 -1.13 -9.96
CA VAL A 191 -22.47 -1.27 -10.66
C VAL A 191 -21.42 -2.01 -9.84
N ASP A 192 -20.72 -2.94 -10.50
CA ASP A 192 -19.59 -3.67 -9.92
C ASP A 192 -18.30 -2.85 -9.96
N ARG A 193 -17.45 -3.05 -8.95
CA ARG A 193 -16.11 -2.46 -8.81
C ARG A 193 -15.15 -3.48 -8.21
N GLN A 194 -13.89 -3.43 -8.62
CA GLN A 194 -12.79 -4.12 -7.93
C GLN A 194 -12.12 -3.13 -6.97
N VAL A 195 -11.93 -3.55 -5.73
CA VAL A 195 -11.31 -2.75 -4.67
C VAL A 195 -10.14 -3.49 -4.04
N LEU A 196 -9.00 -2.81 -3.93
CA LEU A 196 -7.71 -3.39 -3.58
C LEU A 196 -7.38 -3.19 -2.10
N ALA A 197 -6.59 -4.11 -1.54
CA ALA A 197 -6.04 -4.00 -0.19
C ALA A 197 -5.37 -2.63 0.03
N LYS A 198 -5.50 -2.07 1.24
CA LYS A 198 -4.97 -0.75 1.67
C LYS A 198 -5.60 0.49 1.04
N HIS A 199 -6.25 0.36 -0.11
CA HIS A 199 -6.78 1.52 -0.83
C HIS A 199 -8.02 2.10 -0.14
N MET A 200 -8.32 3.37 -0.41
CA MET A 200 -9.41 4.13 0.20
C MET A 200 -10.25 4.77 -0.93
N TYR A 201 -11.40 4.19 -1.24
CA TYR A 201 -12.24 4.59 -2.38
C TYR A 201 -13.36 5.55 -1.96
N SER A 202 -13.50 6.71 -2.61
CA SER A 202 -14.69 7.57 -2.51
C SER A 202 -15.49 7.49 -3.80
N PHE A 203 -16.74 7.01 -3.70
CA PHE A 203 -17.71 6.99 -4.78
C PHE A 203 -18.65 8.19 -4.65
N PHE A 204 -18.78 8.97 -5.73
CA PHE A 204 -19.74 10.07 -5.80
C PHE A 204 -21.00 9.61 -6.53
N VAL A 205 -22.17 9.95 -5.98
CA VAL A 205 -23.48 9.70 -6.58
C VAL A 205 -24.00 11.02 -7.14
N GLU A 206 -23.91 11.16 -8.46
CA GLU A 206 -24.22 12.39 -9.20
C GLU A 206 -25.42 12.16 -10.12
N ARG A 207 -26.23 13.21 -10.32
CA ARG A 207 -27.32 13.19 -11.30
C ARG A 207 -26.79 13.43 -12.71
N THR A 208 -27.21 12.62 -13.68
CA THR A 208 -27.19 13.01 -15.10
C THR A 208 -28.61 13.05 -15.71
N GLY A 209 -28.75 13.77 -16.83
CA GLY A 209 -30.02 13.97 -17.54
C GLY A 209 -30.66 15.34 -17.30
N THR A 210 -30.72 16.15 -18.36
CA THR A 210 -31.46 17.42 -18.42
C THR A 210 -32.93 17.18 -18.76
N SER A 211 -33.84 17.84 -18.04
CA SER A 211 -35.30 17.66 -18.10
C SER A 211 -35.81 16.32 -17.53
N GLN A 212 -37.05 15.94 -17.87
CA GLN A 212 -37.92 15.17 -16.97
C GLN A 212 -38.09 13.69 -17.33
N GLU A 213 -37.34 13.19 -18.30
CA GLU A 213 -37.30 11.76 -18.69
C GLU A 213 -35.90 11.19 -18.45
N ASN A 214 -35.84 10.04 -17.76
CA ASN A 214 -34.63 9.28 -17.43
C ASN A 214 -33.56 10.04 -16.62
N VAL A 215 -33.77 10.12 -15.30
CA VAL A 215 -32.68 10.36 -14.35
C VAL A 215 -31.80 9.10 -14.33
N VAL A 216 -30.54 9.24 -14.74
CA VAL A 216 -29.54 8.16 -14.63
C VAL A 216 -28.50 8.56 -13.59
N PRO A 217 -28.32 7.78 -12.50
CA PRO A 217 -27.25 8.03 -11.54
C PRO A 217 -25.89 7.70 -12.18
N VAL A 218 -24.91 8.58 -11.98
CA VAL A 218 -23.52 8.32 -12.36
C VAL A 218 -22.68 8.13 -11.10
N PHE A 219 -21.84 7.09 -11.15
CA PHE A 219 -20.99 6.64 -10.05
C PHE A 219 -19.52 6.93 -10.33
N THR A 220 -19.13 8.19 -10.11
CA THR A 220 -17.75 8.67 -10.28
C THR A 220 -16.87 8.13 -9.15
N LEU A 221 -15.69 7.60 -9.47
CA LEU A 221 -14.77 7.00 -8.49
C LEU A 221 -13.49 7.83 -8.33
N SER A 222 -13.13 8.14 -7.08
CA SER A 222 -11.81 8.65 -6.71
C SER A 222 -11.13 7.72 -5.70
N VAL A 223 -9.80 7.65 -5.77
CA VAL A 223 -9.00 6.75 -4.92
C VAL A 223 -7.98 7.58 -4.14
N ASP A 224 -8.14 7.62 -2.82
CA ASP A 224 -7.10 8.05 -1.89
C ASP A 224 -6.06 6.91 -1.80
N SER A 225 -4.89 7.19 -2.36
CA SER A 225 -3.78 6.25 -2.54
C SER A 225 -2.70 6.37 -1.46
N THR A 226 -2.99 7.03 -0.34
CA THR A 226 -1.98 7.36 0.68
C THR A 226 -1.31 6.14 1.37
N ARG A 227 -1.83 4.91 1.21
CA ARG A 227 -1.51 3.74 2.05
C ARG A 227 -0.68 2.62 1.37
N THR A 228 0.19 3.00 0.43
CA THR A 228 1.31 2.20 -0.11
C THR A 228 0.97 1.07 -1.13
N TRP A 229 1.97 0.75 -1.95
CA TRP A 229 2.00 -0.06 -3.19
C TRP A 229 1.71 -1.59 -3.00
N VAL A 230 1.59 -2.46 -4.02
CA VAL A 230 2.13 -2.48 -5.42
C VAL A 230 1.18 -3.18 -6.43
N SER A 231 1.58 -3.23 -7.71
CA SER A 231 0.99 -3.97 -8.87
C SER A 231 0.72 -5.48 -8.62
N SER A 232 -0.10 -6.25 -9.36
CA SER A 232 -0.49 -6.25 -10.81
C SER A 232 -1.57 -7.37 -11.06
N ILE A 233 -2.33 -7.58 -12.16
CA ILE A 233 -2.67 -6.92 -13.45
C ILE A 233 -4.14 -7.27 -13.80
N TRP A 234 -4.94 -6.39 -14.43
CA TRP A 234 -6.09 -6.78 -15.29
C TRP A 234 -6.45 -5.62 -16.26
N ASN A 235 -5.82 -5.54 -17.43
CA ASN A 235 -6.22 -6.13 -18.73
C ASN A 235 -7.21 -5.26 -19.55
N ASP A 236 -6.66 -4.61 -20.58
CA ASP A 236 -7.29 -3.85 -21.67
C ASP A 236 -8.08 -2.57 -21.30
N MET A 237 -8.12 -1.60 -22.22
CA MET A 237 -8.83 -0.31 -22.15
C MET A 237 -8.71 0.46 -20.80
N ASN A 238 -7.48 0.79 -20.40
CA ASN A 238 -7.17 1.33 -19.07
C ASN A 238 -6.80 2.83 -19.03
N THR A 239 -7.68 3.67 -18.47
CA THR A 239 -7.43 5.11 -18.20
C THR A 239 -7.73 5.55 -16.75
N ALA A 240 -8.30 4.68 -15.91
CA ALA A 240 -8.71 5.05 -14.55
C ALA A 240 -7.51 5.08 -13.58
N GLY A 241 -7.36 6.19 -12.83
CA GLY A 241 -6.30 6.34 -11.82
C GLY A 241 -4.90 6.68 -12.36
N LYS A 242 -4.77 6.88 -13.67
CA LYS A 242 -3.51 7.26 -14.32
C LYS A 242 -3.11 8.69 -13.97
N GLY A 243 -1.83 8.89 -13.67
CA GLY A 243 -1.26 10.13 -13.15
C GLY A 243 -1.64 10.51 -11.72
N LEU A 244 -2.49 9.77 -11.01
CA LEU A 244 -2.83 10.14 -9.62
C LEU A 244 -1.69 9.84 -8.63
N THR A 245 -0.75 8.97 -9.00
CA THR A 245 0.41 8.59 -8.18
C THR A 245 1.69 8.60 -9.01
N LYS A 246 2.85 8.68 -8.36
CA LYS A 246 4.17 8.57 -9.00
C LYS A 246 4.30 7.25 -9.80
N GLU A 247 3.84 6.14 -9.23
CA GLU A 247 3.91 4.81 -9.83
C GLU A 247 2.85 4.59 -10.94
N THR A 248 1.76 5.37 -10.95
CA THR A 248 0.80 5.44 -12.08
C THR A 248 1.03 6.64 -13.01
N ALA A 249 2.17 7.32 -12.91
CA ALA A 249 2.47 8.54 -13.64
C ALA A 249 2.33 8.37 -15.16
N TYR A 250 1.82 9.41 -15.83
CA TYR A 250 1.80 9.46 -17.29
C TYR A 250 3.22 9.44 -17.85
N SER A 251 3.42 8.72 -18.95
CA SER A 251 4.59 8.93 -19.82
C SER A 251 4.53 10.34 -20.42
N VAL A 252 5.65 10.87 -20.92
CA VAL A 252 5.66 12.16 -21.62
C VAL A 252 4.77 12.15 -22.86
N THR A 253 4.81 11.08 -23.65
CA THR A 253 3.93 10.91 -24.83
C THR A 253 2.47 11.03 -24.43
N GLU A 254 2.07 10.39 -23.34
CA GLU A 254 0.69 10.36 -22.85
C GLU A 254 0.27 11.68 -22.19
N ALA A 255 1.16 12.30 -21.43
CA ALA A 255 0.96 13.56 -20.73
C ALA A 255 0.68 14.74 -21.68
N ARG A 256 1.23 14.67 -22.90
CA ARG A 256 1.03 15.67 -23.95
C ARG A 256 -0.37 15.65 -24.58
N GLU A 257 -1.08 14.53 -24.49
CA GLU A 257 -2.44 14.35 -25.04
C GLU A 257 -3.53 14.65 -23.99
N LEU A 258 -3.15 15.12 -22.80
CA LEU A 258 -4.08 15.50 -21.72
C LEU A 258 -4.66 16.90 -21.91
N GLU A 259 -5.90 17.09 -21.46
CA GLU A 259 -6.51 18.42 -21.38
C GLU A 259 -5.70 19.35 -20.45
N ALA A 260 -5.69 20.64 -20.79
CA ALA A 260 -4.99 21.66 -20.02
C ALA A 260 -5.79 22.08 -18.78
N GLY A 261 -5.10 22.22 -17.65
CA GLY A 261 -5.67 22.71 -16.39
C GLY A 261 -5.89 21.64 -15.32
N ILE A 262 -5.70 20.36 -15.61
CA ILE A 262 -5.83 19.24 -14.67
C ILE A 262 -4.75 19.39 -13.58
N PRO A 263 -5.10 19.53 -12.29
CA PRO A 263 -4.15 19.71 -11.21
C PRO A 263 -3.61 18.37 -10.69
N ASP A 264 -2.49 18.44 -9.97
CA ASP A 264 -1.92 17.40 -9.10
C ASP A 264 -1.62 16.04 -9.74
N ILE A 265 -1.48 16.01 -11.08
CA ILE A 265 -1.05 14.81 -11.80
C ILE A 265 0.47 14.61 -11.73
N TRP A 266 0.86 13.34 -11.71
CA TRP A 266 2.22 12.86 -11.84
C TRP A 266 2.56 12.50 -13.30
N ILE A 267 3.74 12.94 -13.72
CA ILE A 267 4.35 12.61 -15.03
C ILE A 267 5.77 12.09 -14.80
N CYS A 268 6.15 11.08 -15.57
CA CYS A 268 7.46 10.44 -15.56
C CYS A 268 8.19 10.69 -16.90
N GLY A 269 9.48 11.03 -16.84
CA GLY A 269 10.31 11.16 -18.04
C GLY A 269 11.79 11.37 -17.70
N TYR A 270 12.64 11.30 -18.70
CA TYR A 270 14.05 11.67 -18.59
C TYR A 270 14.23 13.16 -18.82
N ILE A 271 15.06 13.81 -17.99
CA ILE A 271 15.47 15.20 -18.19
C ILE A 271 16.46 15.24 -19.36
N ILE A 272 16.01 15.64 -20.55
CA ILE A 272 16.87 15.66 -21.75
C ILE A 272 17.53 17.01 -22.01
N GLY A 273 17.11 18.07 -21.32
CA GLY A 273 17.60 19.42 -21.55
C GLY A 273 16.69 20.52 -21.04
N TYR A 274 16.79 21.71 -21.65
CA TYR A 274 15.90 22.85 -21.44
C TYR A 274 15.55 23.52 -22.78
N TYR A 275 14.48 24.30 -22.78
CA TYR A 275 14.09 25.15 -23.91
C TYR A 275 14.78 26.51 -23.79
N LYS A 276 15.55 26.86 -24.83
CA LYS A 276 16.12 28.20 -25.03
C LYS A 276 15.18 29.10 -25.85
N SER A 277 14.33 28.48 -26.67
CA SER A 277 13.22 29.12 -27.38
C SER A 277 12.14 28.08 -27.66
N SER A 278 10.97 28.49 -28.19
CA SER A 278 9.92 27.55 -28.61
C SER A 278 10.28 26.66 -29.81
N THR A 279 11.46 26.86 -30.42
CA THR A 279 12.00 26.03 -31.50
C THR A 279 13.44 25.58 -31.21
N THR A 280 13.93 25.74 -29.98
CA THR A 280 15.33 25.46 -29.61
C THR A 280 15.40 24.72 -28.28
N LEU A 281 15.47 23.40 -28.38
CA LEU A 281 15.85 22.49 -27.31
C LEU A 281 17.39 22.45 -27.19
N MET A 282 17.90 22.48 -25.97
CA MET A 282 19.33 22.43 -25.65
C MET A 282 19.60 21.34 -24.61
N ALA A 283 20.52 20.41 -24.91
CA ALA A 283 20.93 19.36 -23.98
C ALA A 283 21.93 19.92 -22.94
N GLY A 284 21.62 19.73 -21.65
CA GLY A 284 22.33 20.38 -20.53
C GLY A 284 21.99 21.86 -20.40
N GLY A 285 22.02 22.40 -19.18
CA GLY A 285 21.72 23.80 -18.87
C GLY A 285 22.97 24.60 -18.58
N THR A 286 23.20 25.71 -19.29
CA THR A 286 24.35 26.60 -19.07
C THR A 286 24.00 28.07 -18.91
N ASP A 287 22.75 28.47 -19.18
CA ASP A 287 22.24 29.83 -18.99
C ASP A 287 20.76 29.92 -18.55
N ASN A 288 20.14 28.81 -18.12
CA ASN A 288 18.75 28.80 -17.68
C ASN A 288 18.47 27.89 -16.47
N GLU A 289 17.77 28.43 -15.49
CA GLU A 289 17.26 27.71 -14.30
C GLU A 289 15.74 27.50 -14.31
N THR A 290 15.00 28.13 -15.24
CA THR A 290 13.54 28.32 -15.13
C THR A 290 12.71 27.23 -15.79
N ASN A 291 13.31 26.32 -16.57
CA ASN A 291 12.56 25.28 -17.26
C ASN A 291 13.37 24.00 -17.54
N LEU A 292 12.66 22.90 -17.79
CA LEU A 292 13.22 21.63 -18.27
C LEU A 292 12.41 21.08 -19.45
N ALA A 293 13.07 20.25 -20.25
CA ALA A 293 12.46 19.38 -21.24
C ALA A 293 12.51 17.93 -20.77
N LEU A 294 11.34 17.26 -20.75
CA LEU A 294 11.23 15.83 -20.48
C LEU A 294 10.92 15.06 -21.76
N ALA A 295 11.40 13.81 -21.85
CA ALA A 295 10.98 12.82 -22.86
C ALA A 295 10.94 11.40 -22.30
N ASP A 296 10.19 10.50 -22.95
CA ASP A 296 10.15 9.07 -22.58
C ASP A 296 11.47 8.33 -22.84
N GLY A 297 12.32 8.88 -23.73
CA GLY A 297 13.66 8.37 -24.02
C GLY A 297 14.73 9.40 -23.69
N LYS A 298 15.74 9.02 -22.91
CA LYS A 298 16.86 9.90 -22.51
C LYS A 298 17.70 10.50 -23.66
N ASN A 299 17.59 9.94 -24.87
CA ASN A 299 18.30 10.41 -26.06
C ASN A 299 17.35 11.06 -27.09
N GLU A 300 16.11 11.41 -26.72
CA GLU A 300 15.18 12.05 -27.63
C GLU A 300 15.64 13.48 -28.00
N THR A 301 15.40 13.86 -29.26
CA THR A 301 15.82 15.14 -29.86
C THR A 301 14.70 15.81 -30.66
N ASP A 302 13.62 15.10 -30.95
CA ASP A 302 12.42 15.66 -31.55
C ASP A 302 11.58 16.40 -30.51
N ILE A 303 11.64 17.74 -30.57
CA ILE A 303 10.89 18.67 -29.71
C ILE A 303 9.37 18.41 -29.70
N ASN A 304 8.82 17.73 -30.71
CA ASN A 304 7.38 17.44 -30.78
C ASN A 304 6.98 16.26 -29.88
N LYS A 305 7.94 15.52 -29.31
CA LYS A 305 7.71 14.41 -28.37
C LYS A 305 8.11 14.76 -26.93
N THR A 306 8.39 16.03 -26.65
CA THR A 306 8.87 16.49 -25.35
C THR A 306 7.77 17.20 -24.59
N LEU A 307 7.83 17.17 -23.25
CA LEU A 307 6.99 17.98 -22.38
C LEU A 307 7.79 19.17 -21.85
N ALA A 308 7.17 20.33 -21.72
CA ALA A 308 7.80 21.55 -21.20
C ALA A 308 7.44 21.82 -19.73
N VAL A 309 8.44 21.77 -18.84
CA VAL A 309 8.27 21.91 -17.39
C VAL A 309 8.64 23.32 -16.94
N ASN A 310 7.72 24.01 -16.28
CA ASN A 310 7.93 25.34 -15.70
C ASN A 310 8.44 25.23 -14.25
N LEU A 311 9.70 25.59 -14.01
CA LEU A 311 10.30 25.62 -12.68
C LEU A 311 10.06 26.97 -12.01
N THR A 312 8.91 27.13 -11.33
CA THR A 312 8.65 28.26 -10.42
C THR A 312 9.69 28.29 -9.28
N ALA A 313 10.04 29.48 -8.78
CA ALA A 313 11.11 29.66 -7.79
C ALA A 313 10.83 28.94 -6.46
N GLY A 314 11.89 28.37 -5.85
CA GLY A 314 11.84 27.56 -4.64
C GLY A 314 12.32 26.13 -4.87
N ALA A 315 12.29 25.30 -3.82
CA ALA A 315 13.07 24.05 -3.70
C ALA A 315 13.04 23.08 -4.91
N ILE A 316 11.93 23.02 -5.66
CA ILE A 316 11.82 22.16 -6.85
C ILE A 316 12.66 22.70 -8.02
N ARG A 317 12.72 24.02 -8.21
CA ARG A 317 13.71 24.64 -9.12
C ARG A 317 15.10 24.34 -8.59
N ASP A 318 15.32 24.69 -7.32
CA ASP A 318 16.65 24.76 -6.72
C ASP A 318 17.38 23.41 -6.84
N GLY A 319 16.69 22.28 -6.62
CA GLY A 319 17.25 20.92 -6.72
C GLY A 319 17.15 20.20 -8.08
N LEU A 320 16.44 20.74 -9.08
CA LEU A 320 16.30 20.08 -10.41
C LEU A 320 16.92 20.85 -11.58
N ASN A 321 17.12 22.16 -11.46
CA ASN A 321 17.55 23.00 -12.58
C ASN A 321 18.94 22.59 -13.12
N LEU A 322 19.06 22.45 -14.44
CA LEU A 322 20.30 21.96 -15.07
C LEU A 322 21.49 22.94 -15.01
N LEU A 323 21.26 24.21 -14.66
CA LEU A 323 22.32 25.20 -14.51
C LEU A 323 23.16 24.96 -13.26
N ASN A 324 22.51 24.69 -12.12
CA ASN A 324 23.17 24.37 -10.85
C ASN A 324 23.37 22.86 -10.65
N HIS A 325 22.54 22.03 -11.30
CA HIS A 325 22.61 20.56 -11.27
C HIS A 325 22.77 19.95 -12.68
N PRO A 326 23.91 20.16 -13.36
CA PRO A 326 24.17 19.54 -14.67
C PRO A 326 24.18 18.00 -14.61
N GLU A 327 24.44 17.40 -13.45
CA GLU A 327 24.35 15.96 -13.19
C GLU A 327 22.92 15.39 -13.28
N ASN A 328 21.89 16.25 -13.30
CA ASN A 328 20.52 15.82 -13.52
C ASN A 328 20.20 15.56 -15.01
N LEU A 329 21.10 15.89 -15.94
CA LEU A 329 20.93 15.57 -17.34
C LEU A 329 20.89 14.05 -17.56
N TYR A 330 19.90 13.59 -18.31
CA TYR A 330 19.57 12.19 -18.59
C TYR A 330 19.16 11.34 -17.38
N ARG A 331 19.00 11.94 -16.18
CA ARG A 331 18.34 11.28 -15.04
C ARG A 331 16.83 11.21 -15.27
N LYS A 332 16.19 10.24 -14.60
CA LYS A 332 14.75 10.01 -14.73
C LYS A 332 14.03 10.66 -13.56
N VAL A 333 13.03 11.49 -13.87
CA VAL A 333 12.31 12.30 -12.90
C VAL A 333 10.82 12.04 -12.98
N TRP A 334 10.19 12.07 -11.81
CA TRP A 334 8.76 12.12 -11.64
C TRP A 334 8.40 13.50 -11.07
N LEU A 335 7.47 14.18 -11.71
CA LEU A 335 7.01 15.51 -11.30
C LEU A 335 5.51 15.50 -11.07
N LYS A 336 5.05 16.13 -9.98
CA LYS A 336 3.65 16.38 -9.70
C LYS A 336 3.29 17.84 -9.93
N GLY A 337 2.30 18.12 -10.77
CA GLY A 337 1.90 19.49 -11.10
C GLY A 337 0.58 19.58 -11.86
N LYS A 338 0.35 20.75 -12.49
CA LYS A 338 -0.85 21.07 -13.26
C LYS A 338 -0.57 21.09 -14.78
N THR A 339 -1.38 20.40 -15.58
CA THR A 339 -1.24 20.40 -17.05
C THR A 339 -1.46 21.78 -17.67
N ARG A 340 -0.81 22.04 -18.81
CA ARG A 340 -0.88 23.30 -19.54
C ARG A 340 -0.75 23.06 -21.05
N ASP A 341 -1.66 23.66 -21.83
CA ASP A 341 -1.71 23.56 -23.30
C ASP A 341 -0.38 23.93 -23.96
N LYS A 342 0.19 25.09 -23.61
CA LYS A 342 1.43 25.58 -24.22
C LYS A 342 2.38 26.23 -23.21
N TYR A 343 3.59 25.68 -23.14
CA TYR A 343 4.77 26.28 -22.53
C TYR A 343 5.96 25.99 -23.46
N PHE A 344 6.73 27.02 -23.85
CA PHE A 344 7.67 26.96 -24.98
C PHE A 344 7.09 26.33 -26.28
N GLY A 345 5.78 26.46 -26.51
CA GLY A 345 5.10 25.93 -27.70
C GLY A 345 4.75 24.44 -27.67
N GLN A 346 5.21 23.70 -26.66
CA GLN A 346 4.83 22.30 -26.41
C GLN A 346 3.81 22.20 -25.26
N PRO A 347 3.06 21.08 -25.14
CA PRO A 347 2.33 20.76 -23.91
C PRO A 347 3.26 20.74 -22.70
N GLY A 348 2.73 21.10 -21.54
CA GLY A 348 3.57 21.42 -20.39
C GLY A 348 2.97 21.13 -19.02
N LEU A 349 3.84 21.28 -18.01
CA LEU A 349 3.56 21.08 -16.60
C LEU A 349 4.01 22.31 -15.80
N GLU A 350 3.13 22.85 -14.97
CA GLU A 350 3.42 24.01 -14.12
C GLU A 350 2.87 23.84 -12.69
N ASN A 351 3.12 24.82 -11.81
CA ASN A 351 2.68 24.80 -10.41
C ASN A 351 3.07 23.49 -9.69
N LEU A 352 4.34 23.09 -9.86
CA LEU A 352 4.89 21.86 -9.32
C LEU A 352 4.77 21.83 -7.79
N LYS A 353 4.40 20.67 -7.24
CA LYS A 353 4.24 20.46 -5.79
C LYS A 353 5.24 19.46 -5.21
N GLU A 354 5.55 18.40 -5.96
CA GLU A 354 6.38 17.27 -5.52
C GLU A 354 7.26 16.81 -6.68
N PHE A 355 8.44 16.27 -6.36
CA PHE A 355 9.28 15.55 -7.33
C PHE A 355 9.99 14.36 -6.69
N VAL A 356 10.34 13.37 -7.51
CA VAL A 356 11.26 12.28 -7.15
C VAL A 356 12.21 12.06 -8.32
N LEU A 357 13.50 11.84 -8.03
CA LEU A 357 14.57 11.74 -9.02
C LEU A 357 15.35 10.43 -8.80
N GLU A 358 15.58 9.69 -9.89
CA GLU A 358 16.35 8.43 -9.97
C GLU A 358 17.80 8.70 -10.42
#